data_AF-A0A9E3L549-F1
#
_entry.id   AF-A0A9E3L549-F1
#
_cell.length_a   1.000
_cell.length_b   1.000
_cell.length_c   1.000
_cell.angle_alpha   90.00
_cell.angle_beta   90.00
_cell.angle_gamma   90.00
#
_symmetry.space_group_name_H-M   'P 1'
#
loop_
_entity.id
_entity.type
_entity.pdbx_description
1 polymer ?
#
loop_
_entity_poly.entity_id
_entity_poly.type
_entity_poly.pdbx_seq_one_letter_code
_entity_poly.pdbx_strand_id
1 'polypeptide(L)'
;MSWQQFFRDPIELTDGRVLRSLRDAGEFIQMLPKATHDRPEWRAAVQALLLVVEHDGDTLPVRIGIVRALNASNVTASQMQRKAAKNNKVIR
;
A
#
# COMPACT_ATOMS: atom_id res chain seq x y z
N MET A 1 -15.79 16.97 1.14
CA MET A 1 -14.43 16.63 0.69
C MET A 1 -14.05 15.30 1.32
N SER A 2 -14.32 14.23 0.59
CA SER A 2 -14.32 12.83 1.04
C SER A 2 -12.90 12.33 1.39
N TRP A 3 -11.85 12.98 0.85
CA TRP A 3 -10.45 12.73 1.21
C TRP A 3 -10.12 12.89 2.70
N GLN A 4 -10.90 13.71 3.43
CA GLN A 4 -10.70 13.90 4.87
C GLN A 4 -11.41 12.83 5.71
N GLN A 5 -12.08 11.87 5.08
CA GLN A 5 -12.74 10.79 5.78
C GLN A 5 -11.72 9.89 6.47
N PHE A 6 -11.99 9.57 7.73
CA PHE A 6 -11.16 8.69 8.54
C PHE A 6 -11.56 7.23 8.33
N PHE A 7 -10.56 6.35 8.35
CA PHE A 7 -10.81 4.92 8.49
C PHE A 7 -11.46 4.66 9.85
N ARG A 8 -12.51 3.84 9.88
CA ARG A 8 -13.11 3.38 11.14
C ARG A 8 -12.07 2.65 12.00
N ASP A 9 -11.24 1.83 11.36
CA ASP A 9 -10.10 1.16 11.96
C ASP A 9 -8.81 1.59 11.25
N PRO A 10 -7.90 2.33 11.93
CA PRO A 10 -6.63 2.74 11.35
C PRO A 10 -5.80 1.56 10.86
N ILE A 11 -4.96 1.81 9.85
CA ILE A 11 -4.08 0.79 9.27
C ILE A 11 -2.66 1.05 9.76
N GLU A 12 -2.11 0.11 10.52
CA GLU A 12 -0.73 0.15 10.98
C GLU A 12 0.20 -0.44 9.93
N LEU A 13 1.25 0.31 9.57
CA LEU A 13 2.27 -0.12 8.63
C LEU A 13 3.46 -0.71 9.39
N THR A 14 4.19 -1.60 8.73
CA THR A 14 5.43 -2.21 9.26
C THR A 14 6.52 -1.17 9.56
N ASP A 15 6.43 0.02 8.96
CA ASP A 15 7.31 1.17 9.16
C ASP A 15 6.92 2.03 10.39
N GLY A 16 5.94 1.58 11.19
CA GLY A 16 5.43 2.31 12.36
C GLY A 16 4.50 3.49 12.04
N ARG A 17 4.29 3.79 10.75
CA ARG A 17 3.29 4.78 10.30
C ARG A 17 1.88 4.22 10.43
N VAL A 18 0.91 5.11 10.67
CA VAL A 18 -0.51 4.75 10.79
C VAL A 18 -1.31 5.57 9.78
N LEU A 19 -2.03 4.90 8.88
CA LEU A 19 -2.96 5.55 7.96
C LEU A 19 -4.28 5.75 8.68
N ARG A 20 -4.63 7.00 8.96
CA ARG A 20 -5.85 7.37 9.68
C ARG A 20 -6.94 7.85 8.74
N SER A 21 -6.56 8.47 7.63
CA SER A 21 -7.49 9.03 6.65
C SER A 21 -7.28 8.52 5.23
N LEU A 22 -8.30 8.70 4.38
CA LEU A 22 -8.19 8.42 2.94
C LEU A 22 -7.09 9.28 2.28
N ARG A 23 -6.88 10.50 2.77
CA ARG A 23 -5.76 11.35 2.36
C ARG A 23 -4.42 10.73 2.71
N ASP A 24 -4.24 10.25 3.95
CA ASP A 24 -2.98 9.59 4.35
C ASP A 24 -2.72 8.37 3.47
N ALA A 25 -3.77 7.60 3.16
CA ALA A 25 -3.67 6.46 2.24
C ALA A 25 -3.25 6.88 0.82
N GLY A 26 -3.83 7.96 0.28
CA GLY A 26 -3.47 8.51 -1.01
C GLY A 26 -2.03 9.04 -1.07
N GLU A 27 -1.58 9.74 -0.03
CA GLU A 27 -0.19 10.20 0.10
C GLU A 27 0.78 9.02 0.21
N PHE A 28 0.42 7.99 1.00
CA PHE A 28 1.22 6.79 1.12
C PHE A 28 1.39 6.03 -0.19
N ILE A 29 0.30 5.84 -0.94
CA ILE A 29 0.34 5.18 -2.26
C ILE A 29 1.23 5.94 -3.24
N GLN A 30 1.15 7.28 -3.26
CA GLN A 30 1.98 8.12 -4.13
C GLN A 30 3.48 8.03 -3.81
N MET A 31 3.85 7.73 -2.55
CA MET A 31 5.24 7.52 -2.14
C MET A 31 5.80 6.15 -2.56
N LEU A 32 4.96 5.22 -3.04
CA LEU A 32 5.43 3.88 -3.41
C LEU A 32 6.23 3.89 -4.73
N PRO A 33 7.26 3.03 -4.87
CA PRO A 33 7.96 2.85 -6.14
C PRO A 33 7.00 2.38 -7.23
N LYS A 34 7.21 2.81 -8.48
CA LYS A 34 6.38 2.41 -9.63
C LYS A 34 6.22 0.89 -9.78
N ALA A 35 7.28 0.12 -9.47
CA ALA A 35 7.26 -1.35 -9.52
C ALA A 35 6.28 -1.99 -8.51
N THR A 36 5.98 -1.28 -7.42
CA THR A 36 4.99 -1.69 -6.42
C THR A 36 3.60 -1.25 -6.85
N HIS A 37 3.49 -0.04 -7.41
CA HIS A 37 2.23 0.53 -7.85
C HIS A 37 1.57 -0.28 -9.00
N ASP A 38 2.37 -0.86 -9.89
CA ASP A 38 1.87 -1.64 -11.03
C ASP A 38 1.34 -3.04 -10.64
N ARG A 39 1.49 -3.45 -9.38
CA ARG A 39 0.96 -4.73 -8.91
C ARG A 39 -0.56 -4.71 -8.87
N PRO A 40 -1.23 -5.83 -9.19
CA PRO A 40 -2.69 -5.88 -9.25
C PRO A 40 -3.35 -5.56 -7.91
N GLU A 41 -2.71 -5.88 -6.78
CA GLU A 41 -3.22 -5.60 -5.45
C GLU A 41 -3.21 -4.09 -5.13
N TRP A 42 -2.14 -3.40 -5.52
CA TRP A 42 -2.05 -1.94 -5.38
C TRP A 42 -3.01 -1.22 -6.33
N ARG A 43 -3.19 -1.72 -7.56
CA ARG A 43 -4.19 -1.19 -8.49
C ARG A 43 -5.61 -1.34 -7.95
N ALA A 44 -5.94 -2.49 -7.34
CA ALA A 44 -7.24 -2.71 -6.71
C ALA A 44 -7.45 -1.77 -5.50
N ALA A 45 -6.42 -1.56 -4.67
CA ALA A 45 -6.49 -0.62 -3.54
C ALA A 45 -6.74 0.82 -4.01
N VAL A 46 -6.09 1.24 -5.09
CA VAL A 46 -6.26 2.58 -5.69
C VAL A 46 -7.66 2.75 -6.27
N GLN A 47 -8.19 1.74 -6.98
CA GLN A 47 -9.56 1.80 -7.50
C GLN A 47 -10.58 1.90 -6.38
N ALA A 48 -10.42 1.14 -5.30
CA ALA A 48 -11.28 1.24 -4.13
C ALA A 48 -11.19 2.64 -3.49
N LEU A 49 -9.97 3.20 -3.39
CA LEU A 49 -9.77 4.55 -2.84
C LEU A 49 -10.51 5.61 -3.66
N LEU A 50 -10.37 5.57 -5.00
CA LEU A 50 -11.06 6.49 -5.89
C LEU A 50 -12.58 6.35 -5.78
N LEU A 51 -13.11 5.12 -5.76
CA LEU A 51 -14.54 4.88 -5.64
C LEU A 51 -15.12 5.47 -4.34
N VAL A 52 -14.42 5.30 -3.22
CA VAL A 52 -14.87 5.85 -1.93
C VAL A 52 -14.78 7.36 -1.89
N VAL A 53 -13.75 7.94 -2.51
CA VAL A 53 -13.61 9.39 -2.64
C VAL A 53 -14.71 10.00 -3.50
N GLU A 54 -15.12 9.33 -4.58
CA GLU A 54 -16.15 9.83 -5.49
C GLU A 54 -17.57 9.69 -4.93
N HIS A 55 -17.83 8.63 -4.16
CA HIS A 55 -19.18 8.31 -3.68
C HIS A 55 -19.40 8.51 -2.19
N ASP A 56 -18.40 9.00 -1.43
CA ASP A 56 -18.43 9.10 0.04
C ASP A 56 -18.84 7.77 0.70
N GLY A 57 -18.34 6.66 0.15
CA GLY A 57 -18.71 5.30 0.54
C GLY A 57 -18.07 4.80 1.84
N ASP A 58 -18.28 3.53 2.16
CA ASP A 58 -17.59 2.88 3.27
C ASP A 58 -16.08 2.81 2.99
N THR A 59 -15.25 3.08 4.01
CA THR A 59 -13.78 3.01 3.93
C THR A 59 -13.24 1.57 3.99
N LEU A 60 -14.07 0.59 4.37
CA LEU A 60 -13.69 -0.82 4.47
C LEU A 60 -13.06 -1.42 3.19
N PRO A 61 -13.57 -1.18 1.97
CA PRO A 61 -12.97 -1.71 0.73
C PRO A 61 -11.56 -1.18 0.50
N VAL A 62 -11.32 0.10 0.81
CA VAL A 62 -9.99 0.73 0.72
C VAL A 62 -9.05 0.07 1.71
N ARG A 63 -9.50 -0.11 2.96
CA ARG A 63 -8.73 -0.79 4.00
C ARG A 63 -8.35 -2.20 3.58
N ILE A 64 -9.31 -2.99 3.09
CA ILE A 64 -9.07 -4.36 2.63
C ILE A 64 -8.06 -4.37 1.47
N GLY A 65 -8.22 -3.47 0.51
CA GLY A 65 -7.30 -3.32 -0.61
C GLY A 65 -5.87 -3.06 -0.16
N ILE A 66 -5.67 -2.07 0.73
CA ILE A 66 -4.36 -1.71 1.26
C ILE A 66 -3.76 -2.86 2.09
N VAL A 67 -4.53 -3.46 3.00
CA VAL A 67 -4.04 -4.58 3.84
C VAL A 67 -3.68 -5.80 2.98
N ARG A 68 -4.45 -6.12 1.93
CA ARG A 68 -4.10 -7.18 0.98
C ARG A 68 -2.85 -6.84 0.18
N ALA A 69 -2.71 -5.59 -0.26
CA ALA A 69 -1.52 -5.14 -0.98
C ALA A 69 -0.27 -5.21 -0.09
N LEU A 70 -0.38 -4.78 1.17
CA LEU A 70 0.67 -4.89 2.19
C LEU A 70 1.06 -6.35 2.44
N ASN A 71 0.09 -7.26 2.57
CA ASN A 71 0.34 -8.70 2.70
C ASN A 71 0.95 -9.33 1.43
N ALA A 72 0.53 -8.93 0.23
CA ALA A 72 1.17 -9.39 -0.99
C ALA A 72 2.63 -8.93 -1.06
N SER A 73 2.92 -7.70 -0.61
CA SER A 73 4.29 -7.21 -0.50
C SER A 73 5.11 -7.85 0.63
N ASN A 74 4.51 -8.35 1.73
CA ASN A 74 5.26 -9.02 2.81
C ASN A 74 5.56 -10.51 2.49
N VAL A 75 4.65 -11.22 1.82
CA VAL A 75 4.91 -12.56 1.24
C VAL A 75 5.98 -12.46 0.13
N THR A 76 6.13 -11.27 -0.47
CA THR A 76 7.18 -10.96 -1.45
C THR A 76 8.34 -10.12 -0.86
N ALA A 77 8.36 -9.75 0.42
CA ALA A 77 9.51 -9.03 1.00
C ALA A 77 10.73 -9.98 1.04
N SER A 78 10.46 -11.28 1.19
CA SER A 78 11.43 -12.35 0.98
C SER A 78 11.91 -12.51 -0.47
N GLN A 79 11.24 -11.90 -1.47
CA GLN A 79 11.65 -11.92 -2.88
C GLN A 79 12.14 -10.55 -3.38
N MET A 80 11.69 -9.44 -2.79
CA MET A 80 12.15 -8.08 -3.11
C MET A 80 13.57 -7.84 -2.59
N GLN A 81 13.99 -8.48 -1.49
CA GLN A 81 15.38 -8.48 -1.04
C GLN A 81 16.26 -9.55 -1.72
N ARG A 82 15.70 -10.56 -2.38
CA ARG A 82 16.50 -11.62 -3.07
C ARG A 82 16.85 -11.31 -4.53
N LYS A 83 16.38 -10.20 -5.09
CA LYS A 83 16.76 -9.77 -6.45
C LYS A 83 17.61 -8.49 -6.53
N ALA A 84 18.10 -7.97 -5.40
CA ALA A 84 19.02 -6.83 -5.36
C ALA A 84 20.31 -7.11 -4.58
N ALA A 85 20.78 -8.36 -4.57
CA ALA A 85 22.09 -8.73 -4.00
C ALA A 85 22.73 -9.86 -4.81
N LYS A 86 23.07 -9.59 -6.08
CA LYS A 86 24.16 -10.28 -6.74
C LYS A 86 25.15 -9.24 -7.22
N ASN A 87 25.91 -8.70 -6.26
CA ASN A 87 27.31 -8.47 -6.53
C ASN A 87 28.16 -8.57 -5.27
N ASN A 88 29.21 -9.38 -5.41
CA ASN A 88 30.51 -9.24 -4.78
C ASN A 88 30.81 -9.95 -3.43
N LYS A 89 31.31 -11.19 -3.54
CA LYS A 89 32.64 -11.57 -3.04
C LYS A 89 33.03 -12.95 -3.57
N VAL A 90 33.94 -12.99 -4.55
CA VAL A 90 34.88 -14.12 -4.65
C VAL A 90 36.27 -13.51 -4.66
N ILE A 91 36.87 -13.49 -3.46
CA ILE A 91 38.30 -13.31 -3.27
C ILE A 91 38.90 -14.69 -3.48
N ARG A 92 39.82 -14.81 -4.45
CA ARG A 92 41.05 -15.62 -4.41
C ARG A 92 41.81 -15.43 -5.71
#